data_AF-A0A4V0I9K6-F1
#
_entry.id   AF-A0A4V0I9K6-F1
#
_cell.length_a   1.000
_cell.length_b   1.000
_cell.length_c   1.000
_cell.angle_alpha   90.00
_cell.angle_beta   90.00
_cell.angle_gamma   90.00
#
_symmetry.space_group_name_H-M   'P 1'
#
loop_
_entity.id
_entity.type
_entity.pdbx_description
1 polymer ?
#
loop_
_entity_poly.entity_id
_entity_poly.type
_entity_poly.pdbx_seq_one_letter_code
_entity_poly.pdbx_strand_id
1 'polypeptide(L)'
;MDDQPVATQAPVWPTTIHWSELQEAPANSPIRVEWDFYRREAGRQLAEGHEGRWLLVKGEEIIGIWDSREEAFAAANKRYLMQPRLVKQILTHEPILRGPSRLYLWRS
;
A
#
# COMPACT_ATOMS: atom_id res chain seq x y z
N MET A 1 39.68 -19.93 -30.37
CA MET A 1 38.34 -19.32 -30.45
C MET A 1 37.62 -19.77 -29.22
N ASP A 2 37.75 -18.99 -28.16
CA ASP A 2 37.14 -19.24 -26.87
C ASP A 2 35.66 -18.85 -26.94
N ASP A 3 34.80 -19.86 -26.92
CA ASP A 3 33.36 -19.73 -26.79
C ASP A 3 33.05 -19.72 -25.29
N GLN A 4 32.95 -18.53 -24.70
CA GLN A 4 32.50 -18.41 -23.32
C GLN A 4 30.96 -18.43 -23.27
N PRO A 5 30.36 -19.26 -22.38
CA PRO A 5 28.91 -19.26 -22.22
C PRO A 5 28.45 -17.93 -21.63
N VAL A 6 27.54 -17.24 -22.34
CA VAL A 6 26.89 -16.03 -21.82
C VAL A 6 26.08 -16.43 -20.59
N ALA A 7 26.48 -15.93 -19.42
CA ALA A 7 25.73 -16.16 -18.20
C ALA A 7 24.35 -15.48 -18.36
N THR A 8 23.29 -16.27 -18.47
CA THR A 8 21.91 -15.80 -18.39
C THR A 8 21.74 -15.07 -17.06
N GLN A 9 21.75 -13.74 -17.09
CA GLN A 9 21.42 -12.93 -15.92
C GLN A 9 20.00 -13.30 -15.48
N ALA A 10 19.87 -13.72 -14.22
CA ALA A 10 18.56 -13.95 -13.63
C ALA A 10 17.71 -12.67 -13.74
N PRO A 11 16.39 -12.77 -13.99
CA PRO A 11 15.54 -11.60 -14.12
C PRO A 11 15.64 -10.74 -12.85
N VAL A 12 15.97 -9.45 -13.02
CA VAL A 12 15.93 -8.46 -11.95
C VAL A 12 14.47 -8.16 -11.67
N TRP A 13 13.89 -8.89 -10.74
CA TRP A 13 12.52 -8.66 -10.29
C TRP A 13 12.44 -7.28 -9.59
N PRO A 14 11.45 -6.43 -9.92
CA PRO A 14 11.28 -5.13 -9.28
C PRO A 14 11.10 -5.28 -7.76
N THR A 15 11.72 -4.39 -6.99
CA THR A 15 11.64 -4.35 -5.52
C THR A 15 10.54 -3.43 -5.02
N THR A 16 10.00 -2.59 -5.90
CA THR A 16 8.91 -1.66 -5.63
C THR A 16 7.89 -1.68 -6.78
N ILE A 17 6.66 -1.25 -6.49
CA ILE A 17 5.57 -1.10 -7.46
C ILE A 17 5.09 0.34 -7.42
N HIS A 18 4.83 0.94 -8.59
CA HIS A 18 4.31 2.31 -8.64
C HIS A 18 2.85 2.33 -8.17
N TRP A 19 2.40 3.42 -7.53
CA TRP A 19 1.04 3.50 -6.98
C TRP A 19 -0.06 3.23 -8.02
N SER A 20 0.17 3.61 -9.29
CA SER A 20 -0.79 3.39 -10.39
C SER A 20 -0.93 1.93 -10.79
N GLU A 21 0.01 1.08 -10.40
CA GLU A 21 0.05 -0.35 -10.70
C GLU A 21 -0.49 -1.20 -9.54
N LEU A 22 -0.92 -0.56 -8.45
CA LEU A 22 -1.55 -1.26 -7.33
C LEU A 22 -2.77 -2.05 -7.82
N GLN A 23 -2.85 -3.30 -7.40
CA GLN A 23 -3.95 -4.22 -7.73
C GLN A 23 -5.19 -3.92 -6.88
N GLU A 24 -6.37 -4.27 -7.40
CA GLU A 24 -7.60 -4.27 -6.60
C GLU A 24 -7.48 -5.20 -5.39
N ALA A 25 -8.18 -4.86 -4.31
CA ALA A 25 -8.32 -5.78 -3.20
C ALA A 25 -9.18 -6.99 -3.62
N PRO A 26 -8.87 -8.20 -3.13
CA PRO A 26 -9.74 -9.36 -3.31
C PRO A 26 -11.18 -9.06 -2.90
N ALA A 27 -12.14 -9.67 -3.60
CA ALA A 27 -13.55 -9.39 -3.39
C ALA A 27 -14.05 -9.64 -1.96
N ASN A 28 -13.41 -10.57 -1.24
CA ASN A 28 -13.71 -10.94 0.14
C ASN A 28 -12.88 -10.18 1.18
N SER A 29 -12.10 -9.17 0.78
CA SER A 29 -11.32 -8.35 1.70
C SER A 29 -12.24 -7.46 2.54
N PRO A 30 -12.12 -7.45 3.88
CA PRO A 30 -12.94 -6.62 4.75
C PRO A 30 -12.69 -5.11 4.57
N ILE A 31 -11.56 -4.73 3.94
CA ILE A 31 -11.18 -3.33 3.66
C ILE A 31 -11.18 -3.02 2.15
N ARG A 32 -11.92 -3.80 1.35
CA ARG A 32 -11.93 -3.62 -0.12
C ARG A 32 -12.29 -2.19 -0.52
N VAL A 33 -13.34 -1.64 0.09
CA VAL A 33 -13.84 -0.29 -0.24
C VAL A 33 -12.77 0.76 0.06
N GLU A 34 -12.17 0.70 1.24
CA GLU A 34 -11.12 1.62 1.66
C GLU A 34 -9.88 1.54 0.75
N TRP A 35 -9.50 0.33 0.33
CA TRP A 35 -8.36 0.10 -0.54
C TRP A 35 -8.59 0.62 -1.96
N ASP A 36 -9.75 0.29 -2.55
CA ASP A 36 -10.09 0.74 -3.90
C ASP A 36 -10.25 2.26 -3.95
N PHE A 37 -10.75 2.87 -2.88
CA PHE A 37 -10.75 4.33 -2.73
C PHE A 37 -9.34 4.91 -2.65
N TYR A 38 -8.47 4.38 -1.78
CA TYR A 38 -7.07 4.83 -1.68
C TYR A 38 -6.35 4.77 -3.02
N ARG A 39 -6.51 3.69 -3.80
CA ARG A 39 -5.87 3.55 -5.12
C ARG A 39 -6.27 4.67 -6.09
N ARG A 40 -7.52 5.12 -6.06
CA ARG A 40 -8.00 6.23 -6.89
C ARG A 40 -7.43 7.57 -6.42
N GLU A 41 -7.32 7.76 -5.11
CA GLU A 41 -6.90 9.03 -4.52
C GLU A 41 -5.38 9.18 -4.38
N ALA A 42 -4.61 8.08 -4.43
CA ALA A 42 -3.17 8.08 -4.17
C ALA A 42 -2.42 9.08 -5.04
N GLY A 43 -2.73 9.14 -6.34
CA GLY A 43 -2.14 10.12 -7.26
C GLY A 43 -2.43 11.57 -6.86
N ARG A 44 -3.66 11.87 -6.40
CA ARG A 44 -4.01 13.22 -5.92
C ARG A 44 -3.25 13.56 -4.65
N GLN A 45 -3.19 12.64 -3.68
CA GLN A 45 -2.49 12.86 -2.41
C GLN A 45 -0.98 13.06 -2.61
N LEU A 46 -0.39 12.36 -3.57
CA LEU A 46 1.00 12.57 -3.99
C LEU A 46 1.19 13.95 -4.64
N ALA A 47 0.29 14.36 -5.54
CA ALA A 47 0.33 15.68 -6.18
C ALA A 47 0.14 16.84 -5.18
N GLU A 48 -0.62 16.61 -4.09
CA GLU A 48 -0.80 17.54 -2.97
C GLU A 48 0.40 17.59 -2.01
N GLY A 49 1.45 16.78 -2.25
CA GLY A 49 2.69 16.80 -1.47
C GLY A 49 2.60 16.02 -0.15
N HIS A 50 1.71 15.03 -0.05
CA HIS A 50 1.56 14.19 1.14
C HIS A 50 2.42 12.92 1.13
N GLU A 51 3.41 12.83 0.24
CA GLU A 51 4.33 11.69 0.20
C GLU A 51 5.04 11.50 1.55
N GLY A 52 5.17 10.24 1.97
CA GLY A 52 5.75 9.83 3.25
C GLY A 52 4.80 9.91 4.44
N ARG A 53 3.68 10.65 4.32
CA ARG A 53 2.67 10.80 5.38
C ARG A 53 1.74 9.58 5.43
N TRP A 54 1.04 9.44 6.55
CA TRP A 54 0.12 8.33 6.82
C TRP A 54 -1.32 8.80 6.76
N LEU A 55 -2.15 8.12 5.97
CA LEU A 55 -3.58 8.40 5.90
C LEU A 55 -4.41 7.33 6.60
N LEU A 56 -5.61 7.72 7.03
CA LEU A 56 -6.68 6.85 7.51
C LEU A 56 -7.86 7.01 6.58
N VAL A 57 -8.30 5.90 6.00
CA VAL A 57 -9.50 5.84 5.16
C VAL A 57 -10.53 4.95 5.83
N LYS A 58 -11.79 5.39 5.75
CA LYS A 58 -12.97 4.60 6.14
C LYS A 58 -14.04 4.74 5.07
N GLY A 59 -14.54 3.62 4.54
CA GLY A 59 -15.39 3.65 3.35
C GLY A 59 -14.69 4.36 2.20
N GLU A 60 -15.32 5.41 1.65
CA GLU A 60 -14.78 6.24 0.57
C GLU A 60 -14.40 7.65 1.05
N GLU A 61 -13.89 7.75 2.28
CA GLU A 61 -13.51 9.03 2.89
C GLU A 61 -12.09 8.97 3.48
N ILE A 62 -11.30 10.02 3.24
CA ILE A 62 -10.05 10.29 3.96
C ILE A 62 -10.40 10.97 5.28
N ILE A 63 -10.24 10.25 6.39
CA ILE A 63 -10.55 10.74 7.73
C ILE A 63 -9.46 11.69 8.25
N GLY A 64 -8.22 11.53 7.77
CA GLY A 64 -7.11 12.38 8.12
C GLY A 64 -5.78 11.89 7.56
N ILE A 65 -4.78 12.75 7.70
CA ILE A 65 -3.39 12.52 7.30
C ILE A 65 -2.48 12.98 8.46
N TRP A 66 -1.51 12.16 8.81
CA TRP A 66 -0.58 12.36 9.91
C TRP A 66 0.85 12.16 9.44
N ASP A 67 1.79 12.74 10.18
CA ASP A 67 3.21 12.64 9.85
C ASP A 67 3.81 11.30 10.31
N SER A 68 3.19 10.66 11.31
CA SER A 68 3.63 9.38 11.85
C SER A 68 2.58 8.27 11.72
N ARG A 69 3.08 7.03 11.66
CA ARG A 69 2.23 5.83 11.69
C ARG A 69 1.46 5.76 12.99
N GLU A 70 2.14 6.04 14.09
CA GLU A 70 1.63 5.91 15.46
C GLU A 70 0.42 6.80 15.68
N GLU A 71 0.47 8.06 15.22
CA GLU A 71 -0.66 9.00 15.31
C GLU A 71 -1.85 8.55 14.46
N ALA A 72 -1.61 8.12 13.22
CA ALA A 72 -2.66 7.61 12.35
C ALA A 72 -3.36 6.39 12.97
N PHE A 73 -2.58 5.45 13.52
CA PHE A 73 -3.13 4.28 14.21
C PHE A 73 -3.83 4.64 15.52
N ALA A 74 -3.33 5.59 16.30
CA ALA A 74 -3.99 6.08 17.51
C ALA A 74 -5.34 6.71 17.18
N ALA A 75 -5.42 7.56 16.15
CA ALA A 75 -6.66 8.15 15.67
C ALA A 75 -7.64 7.07 15.17
N ALA A 76 -7.14 6.09 14.42
CA ALA A 76 -7.93 4.98 13.91
C ALA A 76 -8.50 4.11 15.05
N ASN A 77 -7.67 3.77 16.04
CA ASN A 77 -8.07 3.02 17.23
C ASN A 77 -9.13 3.75 18.05
N LYS A 78 -9.03 5.07 18.18
CA LYS A 78 -10.00 5.87 18.93
C LYS A 78 -11.40 5.85 18.32
N ARG A 79 -11.51 5.78 16.99
CA ARG A 79 -12.80 5.92 16.27
C ARG A 79 -13.37 4.62 15.74
N TYR A 80 -12.51 3.69 15.32
CA TYR A 80 -12.89 2.52 14.54
C TYR A 80 -12.32 1.24 15.14
N LEU A 81 -12.21 1.15 16.47
CA LEU A 81 -11.75 -0.05 17.16
C LEU A 81 -12.60 -1.25 16.71
N MET A 82 -11.95 -2.36 16.37
CA MET A 82 -12.60 -3.60 15.86
C MET A 82 -13.36 -3.47 14.54
N GLN A 83 -13.28 -2.33 13.85
CA GLN A 83 -13.90 -2.15 12.53
C GLN A 83 -12.85 -2.19 11.43
N PRO A 84 -13.18 -2.74 10.25
CA PRO A 84 -12.32 -2.63 9.07
C PRO A 84 -12.06 -1.17 8.73
N ARG A 85 -10.80 -0.83 8.44
CA ARG A 85 -10.33 0.53 8.11
C ARG A 85 -8.97 0.43 7.44
N LEU A 86 -8.57 1.40 6.64
CA LEU A 86 -7.24 1.40 6.04
C LEU A 86 -6.37 2.47 6.70
N VAL A 87 -5.20 2.07 7.22
CA VAL A 87 -4.11 3.00 7.56
C VAL A 87 -2.96 2.70 6.63
N LYS A 88 -2.54 3.68 5.82
CA LYS A 88 -1.54 3.47 4.77
C LYS A 88 -0.61 4.67 4.64
N GLN A 89 0.66 4.40 4.40
CA GLN A 89 1.62 5.44 4.02
C GLN A 89 1.46 5.77 2.54
N ILE A 90 1.41 7.06 2.24
CA ILE A 90 1.33 7.60 0.88
C ILE A 90 2.74 7.55 0.28
N LEU A 91 2.94 6.73 -0.75
CA LEU A 91 4.24 6.55 -1.39
C LEU A 91 4.07 6.51 -2.91
N THR A 92 5.00 7.13 -3.63
CA THR A 92 5.04 6.99 -5.10
C THR A 92 5.34 5.55 -5.50
N HIS A 93 6.26 4.91 -4.76
CA HIS A 93 6.69 3.54 -4.99
C HIS A 93 6.51 2.72 -3.70
N GLU A 94 5.62 1.75 -3.73
CA GLU A 94 5.39 0.85 -2.61
C GLU A 94 6.40 -0.30 -2.63
N PRO A 95 7.00 -0.68 -1.48
CA PRO A 95 7.88 -1.84 -1.43
C PRO A 95 7.09 -3.12 -1.74
N ILE A 96 7.58 -3.89 -2.71
CA ILE A 96 7.09 -5.25 -2.96
C ILE A 96 7.68 -6.12 -1.86
N LEU A 97 6.90 -6.29 -0.80
CA LEU A 97 7.21 -7.28 0.23
C LEU A 97 7.12 -8.67 -0.42
N ARG A 98 8.19 -9.47 -0.31
CA ARG A 98 8.26 -10.85 -0.82
C ARG A 98 8.23 -11.85 0.33
N GLY A 99 7.29 -12.77 0.25
CA GLY A 99 6.87 -13.64 1.34
C GLY A 99 5.81 -14.58 0.79
N PRO A 100 5.50 -15.69 1.48
CA PRO A 100 4.56 -16.66 0.96
C PRO A 100 3.22 -15.96 0.75
N SER A 101 2.70 -16.04 -0.49
CA SER A 101 1.58 -15.29 -1.06
C SER A 101 0.23 -15.37 -0.31
N ARG A 102 0.22 -16.02 0.87
CA ARG A 102 -0.88 -16.05 1.84
C ARG A 102 -0.83 -14.93 2.88
N LEU A 103 0.19 -14.06 2.87
CA LEU A 103 0.39 -13.03 3.89
C LEU A 103 0.26 -11.57 3.39
N TYR A 104 -0.15 -11.35 2.14
CA TYR A 104 -0.31 -9.98 1.58
C TYR A 104 -1.70 -9.36 1.73
N LEU A 105 -2.57 -9.99 2.53
CA LEU A 105 -3.73 -9.35 3.12
C LEU A 105 -3.69 -9.56 4.64
N TRP A 106 -3.48 -8.47 5.39
CA TRP A 106 -3.88 -8.29 6.80
C TRP A 106 -3.46 -9.36 7.84
N ARG A 107 -2.63 -8.97 8.83
CA ARG A 107 -2.64 -9.64 10.15
C ARG A 107 -3.75 -9.02 11.01
N SER A 108 -4.67 -9.87 11.47
CA SER A 108 -5.56 -9.65 12.62
C SER A 108 -4.80 -9.28 13.88
#